data_AF-A0A7C4DKK5-F1
#
_entry.id   AF-A0A7C4DKK5-F1
#
_cell.length_a   1.000
_cell.length_b   1.000
_cell.length_c   1.000
_cell.angle_alpha   90.00
_cell.angle_beta   90.00
_cell.angle_gamma   90.00
#
_symmetry.space_group_name_H-M   'P 1'
#
loop_
_entity.id
_entity.type
_entity.pdbx_description
1 polymer ?
#
loop_
_entity_poly.entity_id
_entity_poly.type
_entity_poly.pdbx_seq_one_letter_code
_entity_poly.pdbx_strand_id
1 'polypeptide(L)' 'MKQQHMAVMGLMAAGALALGAPQANAANIDVYNGIGTDTTWTSANEYRLMEPVFVTNGATLTIQAGTV' A
#
# COMPACT_ATOMS: atom_id res chain seq x y z
N MET A 1 -21.44 10.66 16.11
CA MET A 1 -20.54 11.16 15.05
C MET A 1 -20.90 10.44 13.77
N LYS A 2 -21.78 11.05 12.97
CA LYS A 2 -22.42 10.49 11.77
C LYS A 2 -22.21 11.52 10.65
N GLN A 3 -21.36 11.24 9.67
CA GLN A 3 -21.31 11.95 8.39
C GLN A 3 -21.86 10.94 7.36
N GLN A 4 -23.13 10.94 6.96
CA GLN A 4 -23.90 11.86 6.11
C GLN A 4 -23.35 12.02 4.68
N HIS A 5 -24.03 11.32 3.76
CA HIS A 5 -24.02 11.49 2.31
C HIS A 5 -24.50 12.90 1.94
N MET A 6 -23.86 13.58 0.98
CA MET A 6 -24.46 14.69 0.22
C MET A 6 -23.95 14.63 -1.22
N ALA A 7 -24.88 14.35 -2.15
CA ALA A 7 -24.66 14.44 -3.59
C ALA A 7 -24.63 15.92 -4.01
N VAL A 8 -23.66 16.30 -4.85
CA VAL A 8 -23.68 17.56 -5.60
C VAL A 8 -23.47 17.22 -7.07
N MET A 9 -24.48 17.51 -7.89
CA MET A 9 -24.44 17.43 -9.34
C MET A 9 -24.78 18.83 -9.87
N GLY A 10 -23.77 19.53 -10.37
CA GLY A 10 -23.86 20.86 -10.96
C GLY A 10 -22.88 20.96 -12.14
N LEU A 11 -23.46 20.99 -13.34
CA LEU A 11 -22.83 21.02 -14.67
C LEU A 11 -22.09 22.34 -14.93
N MET A 12 -20.81 22.32 -15.34
CA MET A 12 -20.18 23.36 -16.18
C MET A 12 -18.94 22.84 -16.96
N ALA A 13 -19.01 23.02 -18.28
CA ALA A 13 -17.95 23.32 -19.26
C ALA A 13 -16.67 22.46 -19.38
N ALA A 14 -16.40 22.06 -20.62
CA ALA A 14 -15.25 21.31 -21.09
C ALA A 14 -13.91 22.03 -20.88
N GLY A 15 -13.04 21.38 -20.13
CA GLY A 15 -11.59 21.48 -20.22
C GLY A 15 -11.07 20.09 -19.87
N ALA A 16 -10.26 19.48 -20.73
CA ALA A 16 -9.60 18.22 -20.41
C ALA A 16 -8.61 18.46 -19.26
N LEU A 17 -9.11 18.43 -18.03
CA LEU A 17 -8.29 18.24 -16.85
C LEU A 17 -7.72 16.83 -17.00
N ALA A 18 -6.44 16.75 -17.38
CA ALA A 18 -5.66 15.54 -17.15
C ALA A 18 -5.76 15.29 -15.64
N LEU A 19 -6.66 14.38 -15.25
CA LEU A 19 -6.75 13.83 -13.92
C LEU A 19 -5.38 13.20 -13.67
N GLY A 20 -4.50 13.94 -12.98
CA GLY A 20 -3.20 13.41 -12.58
C GLY A 20 -3.47 12.09 -11.86
N ALA A 21 -3.05 10.98 -12.47
CA ALA A 21 -3.14 9.70 -11.81
C ALA A 21 -2.42 9.84 -10.46
N PRO A 22 -3.01 9.40 -9.34
CA PRO A 22 -2.30 9.42 -8.08
C PRO A 22 -1.02 8.61 -8.26
N GLN A 23 0.13 9.28 -8.18
CA GLN A 23 1.42 8.61 -8.17
C GLN A 23 1.48 7.84 -6.86
N ALA A 24 1.24 6.52 -6.93
CA ALA A 24 1.51 5.63 -5.83
C ALA A 24 3.03 5.64 -5.63
N ASN A 25 3.49 6.47 -4.69
CA ASN A 25 4.87 6.43 -4.27
C ASN A 25 5.03 5.21 -3.37
N ALA A 26 6.05 4.41 -3.65
CA ALA A 26 6.35 3.27 -2.80
C ALA A 26 6.70 3.76 -1.39
N ALA A 27 6.01 3.26 -0.37
CA ALA A 27 6.37 3.57 1.00
C ALA A 27 7.59 2.73 1.40
N ASN A 28 8.55 3.34 2.10
CA ASN A 28 9.62 2.60 2.74
C ASN A 28 9.13 2.04 4.08
N ILE A 29 9.20 0.71 4.21
CA ILE A 29 8.81 -0.02 5.41
C ILE A 29 10.07 -0.64 6.00
N ASP A 30 10.55 -0.07 7.10
CA ASP A 30 11.66 -0.65 7.84
C ASP A 30 11.16 -1.84 8.69
N VAL A 31 11.80 -3.01 8.52
CA VAL A 31 11.44 -4.25 9.19
C VAL A 31 12.51 -4.60 10.23
N TYR A 32 12.08 -4.66 11.49
CA TYR A 32 12.96 -4.90 12.65
C TYR A 32 12.77 -6.30 13.25
N ASN A 33 11.63 -6.96 13.01
CA ASN A 33 11.23 -8.17 13.72
C ASN A 33 10.94 -9.32 12.75
N GLY A 34 10.90 -10.55 13.28
CA GLY A 34 10.42 -11.72 12.54
C GLY A 34 8.94 -11.66 12.15
N ILE A 35 8.54 -12.53 11.22
CA ILE A 35 7.16 -12.66 10.73
C ILE A 35 6.48 -13.82 11.47
N GLY A 36 5.57 -13.46 12.37
CA GLY A 36 4.83 -14.40 13.24
C GLY A 36 3.50 -14.91 12.68
N THR A 37 2.99 -14.28 11.62
CA THR A 37 1.69 -14.56 11.02
C THR A 37 1.77 -14.41 9.50
N ASP A 38 0.84 -15.01 8.78
CA ASP A 38 0.76 -14.88 7.32
C ASP A 38 0.79 -13.41 6.89
N THR A 39 1.76 -13.07 6.05
CA THR A 39 2.07 -11.69 5.66
C THR A 39 2.33 -11.65 4.16
N THR A 40 1.83 -10.61 3.49
CA THR A 40 2.11 -10.35 2.07
C THR A 40 2.89 -9.06 1.93
N TRP A 41 4.07 -9.14 1.33
CA TRP A 41 4.78 -7.97 0.84
C TRP A 41 4.36 -7.66 -0.58
N THR A 42 4.05 -6.39 -0.82
CA THR A 42 3.47 -5.93 -2.08
C THR A 42 4.47 -5.09 -2.86
N SER A 43 4.39 -5.11 -4.19
CA SER A 43 5.21 -4.27 -5.07
C SER A 43 4.94 -2.76 -4.96
N ALA A 44 3.93 -2.37 -4.20
CA ALA A 44 3.64 -0.98 -3.88
C ALA A 44 4.54 -0.40 -2.77
N ASN A 45 5.44 -1.19 -2.16
CA ASN A 45 6.32 -0.75 -1.07
C ASN A 45 7.75 -1.22 -1.30
N GLU A 46 8.69 -0.57 -0.61
CA GLU A 46 10.08 -1.01 -0.45
C GLU A 46 10.27 -1.50 0.99
N TYR A 47 10.73 -2.74 1.18
CA TYR A 47 10.90 -3.35 2.50
C TYR A 47 12.37 -3.41 2.89
N ARG A 48 12.78 -2.56 3.83
CA ARG A 48 14.18 -2.48 4.25
C ARG A 48 14.40 -3.33 5.51
N LEU A 49 15.19 -4.40 5.37
CA LEU A 49 15.49 -5.28 6.50
C LEU A 49 16.61 -4.67 7.34
N MET A 50 16.28 -4.19 8.54
CA MET A 50 17.24 -3.58 9.47
C MET A 50 17.98 -4.62 10.29
N GLU A 51 17.38 -5.80 10.43
CA GLU A 51 17.92 -6.96 11.13
C GLU A 51 17.55 -8.24 10.35
N PRO A 52 18.18 -9.39 10.65
CA PRO A 52 17.76 -10.66 10.08
C PRO A 52 16.28 -10.97 10.39
N VAL A 53 15.46 -11.12 9.35
CA VAL A 53 14.04 -11.44 9.48
C VAL A 53 13.83 -12.94 9.26
N PHE A 54 13.25 -13.60 10.25
CA PHE A 54 12.87 -15.01 10.18
C PHE A 54 11.35 -15.14 10.09
N VAL A 55 10.88 -16.01 9.20
CA VAL A 55 9.48 -16.44 9.19
C VAL A 55 9.34 -17.60 10.16
N THR A 56 8.51 -17.44 11.19
CA THR A 56 8.37 -18.47 12.24
C THR A 56 7.48 -19.62 11.80
N ASN A 57 7.58 -20.76 12.50
CA ASN A 57 6.77 -21.94 12.20
C ASN A 57 5.26 -21.59 12.17
N GLY A 58 4.57 -22.07 11.13
CA GLY A 58 3.13 -21.81 10.94
C GLY A 58 2.80 -20.47 10.28
N ALA A 59 3.77 -19.65 9.89
CA ALA A 59 3.56 -18.42 9.13
C ALA A 59 4.08 -18.55 7.68
N THR A 60 3.44 -17.82 6.77
CA THR A 60 3.84 -17.70 5.36
C THR A 60 4.19 -16.24 5.05
N LEU A 61 5.35 -16.00 4.46
CA LEU A 61 5.64 -14.74 3.77
C LEU A 61 5.42 -14.92 2.27
N THR A 62 4.44 -14.20 1.72
CA THR A 62 4.25 -14.10 0.27
C THR A 62 4.88 -12.81 -0.24
N ILE A 63 5.80 -12.90 -1.19
CA ILE A 63 6.42 -11.74 -1.84
C ILE A 63 5.83 -11.62 -3.24
N GLN A 64 5.07 -10.54 -3.49
CA GLN A 64 4.53 -10.28 -4.82
C GLN A 64 5.65 -9.98 -5.81
N ALA A 65 5.47 -10.37 -7.07
CA ALA A 65 6.42 -10.02 -8.13
C ALA A 65 6.58 -8.49 -8.22
N GLY A 66 7.83 -8.03 -8.30
CA GLY A 66 8.17 -6.61 -8.32
C GLY A 66 8.24 -5.93 -6.95
N THR A 67 8.13 -6.69 -5.85
CA THR A 67 8.49 -6.19 -4.50
C THR A 67 9.99 -5.99 -4.40
N VAL A 68 10.42 -4.89 -3.77
CA VAL A 68 11.82 -4.50 -3.54
C VAL A 68 12.12 -4.48 -2.06
#